data_AF-A0A7K0YDU8-F1
#
_entry.id   AF-A0A7K0YDU8-F1
#
_cell.length_a   1.000
_cell.length_b   1.000
_cell.length_c   1.000
_cell.angle_alpha   90.00
_cell.angle_beta   90.00
_cell.angle_gamma   90.00
#
_symmetry.space_group_name_H-M   'P 1'
#
loop_
_entity.id
_entity.type
_entity.pdbx_description
1 polymer ?
#
loop_
_entity_poly.entity_id
_entity_poly.type
_entity_poly.pdbx_seq_one_letter_code
_entity_poly.pdbx_strand_id
1 'polypeptide(L)'
;MMFDFGAGEVLGLVVLALILVGPERMPRVAGDLAKMIRKVRSMTNTATAEIRENLGPGFEDLTPSDLNPKTFIRKHVASVLDEEDERDGKGKSGESAFKPQIDPDLL
;
A
#
# COMPACT_ATOMS: atom_id res chain seq x y z
N MET A 1 -24.99 -2.19 -11.24
CA MET A 1 -25.28 -0.92 -11.94
C MET A 1 -24.52 0.21 -11.27
N MET A 2 -23.18 0.16 -11.24
CA MET A 2 -22.37 1.17 -10.52
C MET A 2 -21.23 1.75 -11.38
N PHE A 3 -21.18 1.41 -12.68
CA PHE A 3 -20.07 1.77 -13.57
C PHE A 3 -20.55 2.16 -14.98
N ASP A 4 -21.71 2.80 -15.10
CA ASP A 4 -22.18 3.39 -16.36
C ASP A 4 -21.43 4.70 -16.71
N PHE A 5 -20.21 4.88 -16.21
CA PHE A 5 -19.39 6.07 -16.38
C PHE A 5 -18.76 6.07 -17.78
N GLY A 6 -19.49 6.62 -18.74
CA GLY A 6 -19.09 6.73 -20.14
C GLY A 6 -18.34 8.03 -20.47
N ALA A 7 -17.86 8.12 -21.71
CA ALA A 7 -17.18 9.32 -22.22
C ALA A 7 -18.04 10.60 -22.09
N GLY A 8 -19.37 10.48 -22.21
CA GLY A 8 -20.29 11.61 -22.04
C GLY A 8 -20.34 12.14 -20.60
N GLU A 9 -20.23 11.26 -19.61
CA GLU A 9 -20.29 11.65 -18.21
C GLU A 9 -18.97 12.30 -17.76
N VAL A 10 -17.84 11.81 -18.25
CA VAL A 10 -16.54 12.49 -18.13
C VAL A 10 -16.61 13.91 -18.72
N LEU A 11 -17.15 14.06 -19.92
CA LEU A 11 -17.29 15.37 -20.55
C LEU A 11 -18.21 16.29 -19.72
N GLY A 12 -19.30 15.76 -19.18
CA GLY A 12 -20.19 16.48 -18.28
C GLY A 12 -19.49 17.00 -17.03
N LEU A 13 -18.65 16.18 -16.39
CA LEU A 13 -17.86 16.60 -15.23
C LEU A 13 -16.83 17.68 -15.58
N VAL A 14 -16.19 17.58 -16.76
CA VAL A 14 -15.26 18.62 -17.23
C VAL A 14 -15.99 19.95 -17.43
N VAL A 15 -17.15 19.94 -18.07
CA VAL A 15 -17.97 21.15 -18.27
C VAL A 15 -18.41 21.71 -16.90
N LEU A 16 -18.87 20.86 -15.99
CA LEU A 16 -19.25 21.29 -14.63
C LEU A 16 -18.08 21.94 -13.88
N ALA A 17 -16.88 21.33 -13.94
CA ALA A 17 -15.68 21.87 -13.35
C ALA A 17 -15.29 23.23 -13.97
N LEU A 18 -15.41 23.36 -15.31
CA LEU A 18 -15.16 24.62 -16.01
C LEU A 18 -16.15 25.72 -15.60
N ILE A 19 -17.42 25.38 -15.34
CA ILE A 19 -18.42 26.34 -14.86
C ILE A 19 -18.11 26.78 -13.42
N LEU A 20 -17.79 25.83 -12.54
CA LEU A 20 -17.59 26.11 -11.12
C LEU A 20 -16.29 26.87 -10.84
N VAL A 21 -15.20 26.50 -11.54
CA VAL A 21 -13.87 27.08 -11.35
C VAL A 21 -13.59 28.23 -12.32
N GLY A 22 -14.13 28.13 -13.54
CA GLY A 22 -13.85 29.02 -14.66
C GLY A 22 -12.82 28.42 -15.64
N PRO A 23 -13.03 28.54 -16.97
CA PRO A 23 -12.14 27.97 -17.98
C PRO A 23 -10.73 28.59 -17.97
N GLU A 24 -10.61 29.86 -17.58
CA GLU A 24 -9.31 30.55 -17.49
C GLU A 24 -8.49 30.10 -16.26
N ARG A 25 -9.15 29.65 -15.19
CA ARG A 25 -8.50 29.27 -13.93
C ARG A 25 -8.11 27.79 -13.89
N MET A 26 -8.82 26.93 -14.62
CA MET A 26 -8.58 25.49 -14.69
C MET A 26 -7.13 25.11 -15.08
N PRO A 27 -6.50 25.70 -16.11
CA PRO A 27 -5.11 25.40 -16.45
C PRO A 27 -4.14 25.71 -15.31
N ARG A 28 -4.39 26.79 -14.58
CA ARG A 28 -3.59 27.20 -13.42
C ARG A 28 -3.75 26.21 -12.26
N VAL A 29 -5.00 25.86 -11.92
CA VAL A 29 -5.31 24.89 -10.86
C VAL A 29 -4.70 23.52 -11.16
N ALA A 30 -4.81 23.04 -12.40
CA ALA A 30 -4.16 21.79 -12.82
C ALA A 30 -2.63 21.85 -12.66
N GLY A 31 -2.01 22.97 -13.03
CA GLY A 31 -0.58 23.19 -12.83
C GLY A 31 -0.17 23.20 -11.35
N ASP A 32 -0.97 23.82 -10.50
CA ASP A 32 -0.72 23.88 -9.05
C ASP A 32 -0.88 22.50 -8.39
N LEU A 33 -1.89 21.71 -8.78
CA LEU A 33 -2.00 20.31 -8.35
C LEU A 33 -0.81 19.47 -8.84
N ALA A 34 -0.38 19.62 -10.09
CA ALA A 34 0.75 18.87 -10.62
C ALA A 34 2.04 19.16 -9.83
N LYS A 35 2.28 20.43 -9.49
CA LYS A 35 3.39 20.84 -8.62
C LYS A 35 3.26 20.25 -7.22
N MET A 36 2.05 20.25 -6.66
CA MET A 36 1.79 19.65 -5.34
C MET A 36 2.11 18.15 -5.34
N ILE A 37 1.62 17.40 -6.33
CA ILE A 37 1.89 15.97 -6.47
C ILE A 37 3.39 15.70 -6.64
N ARG A 38 4.07 16.50 -7.47
CA ARG A 38 5.54 16.43 -7.65
C ARG A 38 6.27 16.65 -6.32
N LYS A 39 5.83 17.63 -5.52
CA LYS A 39 6.42 17.96 -4.22
C LYS A 39 6.21 16.83 -3.21
N VAL A 40 4.99 16.30 -3.11
CA VAL A 40 4.67 15.15 -2.26
C VAL A 40 5.54 13.95 -2.63
N ARG A 41 5.62 13.60 -3.93
CA ARG A 41 6.48 12.51 -4.41
C ARG A 41 7.96 12.73 -4.04
N SER A 42 8.45 13.97 -4.17
CA SER A 42 9.83 14.31 -3.78
C SER A 42 10.05 14.14 -2.27
N MET A 43 9.11 14.61 -1.44
CA MET A 43 9.17 14.48 0.01
C MET A 43 9.20 13.02 0.45
N THR A 44 8.33 12.18 -0.14
CA THR A 44 8.33 10.74 0.10
C THR A 44 9.68 10.11 -0.27
N ASN A 45 10.21 10.41 -1.46
CA ASN A 45 11.50 9.87 -1.88
C ASN A 45 12.65 10.28 -0.94
N THR A 46 12.70 11.55 -0.52
CA THR A 46 13.73 12.04 0.41
C THR A 46 13.61 11.37 1.78
N ALA A 47 12.40 11.27 2.34
CA ALA A 47 12.17 10.59 3.61
C ALA A 47 12.56 9.11 3.55
N THR A 48 12.28 8.43 2.44
CA THR A 48 12.72 7.04 2.23
C THR A 48 14.24 6.91 2.15
N ALA A 49 14.93 7.85 1.48
CA ALA A 49 16.38 7.87 1.43
C ALA A 49 16.99 8.05 2.82
N GLU A 50 16.45 8.96 3.63
CA GLU A 50 16.91 9.22 5.00
C GLU A 50 16.66 8.02 5.95
N ILE A 51 15.51 7.35 5.83
CA ILE A 51 15.21 6.09 6.54
C ILE A 51 16.23 5.00 6.17
N ARG A 52 16.51 4.84 4.87
CA ARG A 52 17.46 3.84 4.37
C ARG A 52 18.89 4.11 4.88
N GLU A 53 19.31 5.36 4.91
CA GLU A 53 20.67 5.75 5.32
C GLU A 53 20.89 5.60 6.85
N ASN A 54 19.85 5.81 7.67
CA ASN A 54 19.99 5.86 9.13
C ASN A 54 19.57 4.60 9.90
N LEU A 55 18.76 3.71 9.31
CA LEU A 55 18.20 2.55 10.05
C LEU A 55 18.98 1.22 9.89
N GLY A 56 20.01 1.17 9.05
CA GLY A 56 20.89 -0.01 8.95
C GLY A 56 20.26 -1.24 8.29
N PRO A 57 20.97 -2.40 8.29
CA PRO A 57 20.65 -3.58 7.46
C PRO A 57 19.25 -4.13 7.78
N GLY A 58 18.39 -4.18 6.76
CA GLY A 58 16.97 -4.53 6.88
C GLY A 58 16.02 -3.54 6.16
N PHE A 59 16.49 -2.32 5.88
CA PHE A 59 15.74 -1.26 5.18
C PHE A 59 16.34 -0.86 3.83
N GLU A 60 17.40 -1.53 3.37
CA GLU A 60 18.09 -1.25 2.10
C GLU A 60 17.23 -1.50 0.86
N ASP A 61 16.20 -2.34 0.96
CA ASP A 61 15.34 -2.75 -0.16
C ASP A 61 13.95 -2.09 -0.15
N LEU A 62 13.82 -0.91 0.47
CA LEU A 62 12.59 -0.11 0.37
C LEU A 62 12.62 0.74 -0.90
N THR A 63 11.81 0.33 -1.88
CA THR A 63 11.55 1.12 -3.08
C THR A 63 10.39 2.09 -2.81
N PRO A 64 10.36 3.28 -3.43
CA PRO A 64 9.22 4.22 -3.30
C PRO A 64 7.86 3.59 -3.68
N SER A 65 7.87 2.51 -4.46
CA SER A 65 6.69 1.74 -4.87
C SER A 65 6.13 0.83 -3.77
N ASP A 66 6.95 0.45 -2.79
CA ASP A 66 6.58 -0.40 -1.63
C ASP A 66 5.90 0.39 -0.51
N LEU A 67 5.79 1.72 -0.64
CA LEU A 67 5.12 2.61 0.31
C LEU A 67 3.59 2.64 0.13
N ASN A 68 3.03 1.69 -0.62
CA ASN A 68 1.62 1.36 -0.48
C ASN A 68 1.43 0.67 0.89
N PRO A 69 0.55 1.19 1.78
CA PRO A 69 0.45 0.67 3.14
C PRO A 69 0.11 -0.82 3.18
N LYS A 70 -0.67 -1.31 2.20
CA LYS A 70 -0.95 -2.74 2.04
C LYS A 70 0.28 -3.57 1.67
N THR A 71 1.16 -3.05 0.83
CA THR A 71 2.36 -3.76 0.36
C THR A 71 3.45 -3.74 1.43
N PHE A 72 3.62 -2.61 2.13
CA PHE A 72 4.54 -2.48 3.27
C PHE A 72 4.20 -3.44 4.42
N ILE A 73 2.93 -3.48 4.84
CA ILE A 73 2.46 -4.42 5.87
C ILE A 73 2.64 -5.85 5.40
N ARG A 74 2.33 -6.16 4.14
CA ARG A 74 2.51 -7.51 3.60
C ARG A 74 3.98 -7.95 3.61
N LYS A 75 4.92 -7.06 3.27
CA LYS A 75 6.36 -7.38 3.27
C LYS A 75 6.89 -7.58 4.68
N HIS A 76 6.44 -6.79 5.66
CA HIS A 76 6.83 -6.94 7.07
C HIS A 76 6.17 -8.15 7.75
N VAL A 77 4.91 -8.44 7.43
CA VAL A 77 4.22 -9.63 7.94
C VAL A 77 4.80 -10.89 7.29
N ALA A 78 5.12 -10.85 5.99
CA ALA A 78 5.78 -11.95 5.29
C ALA A 78 7.21 -12.19 5.79
N SER A 79 8.00 -11.14 6.05
CA SER A 79 9.35 -11.33 6.61
C SER A 79 9.31 -11.95 8.00
N VAL A 80 8.35 -11.55 8.84
CA VAL A 80 8.16 -12.15 10.16
C VAL A 80 7.67 -13.60 10.04
N LEU A 81 6.74 -13.90 9.12
CA LEU A 81 6.25 -15.26 8.87
C LEU A 81 7.33 -16.18 8.32
N ASP A 82 8.14 -15.72 7.37
CA ASP A 82 9.27 -16.49 6.83
C ASP A 82 10.34 -16.73 7.92
N GLU A 83 10.60 -15.75 8.81
CA GLU A 83 11.49 -15.94 9.98
C GLU A 83 10.90 -16.88 11.04
N GLU A 84 9.58 -17.03 11.14
CA GLU A 84 8.95 -18.05 11.98
C GLU A 84 8.98 -19.45 11.34
N ASP A 85 8.78 -19.56 10.03
CA ASP A 85 8.89 -20.83 9.29
C ASP A 85 10.33 -21.38 9.25
N GLU A 86 11.36 -20.51 9.20
CA GLU A 86 12.77 -20.93 9.31
C GLU A 86 13.15 -21.40 10.72
N ARG A 87 12.48 -20.89 11.77
CA ARG A 87 12.66 -21.36 13.15
C ARG A 87 11.92 -22.67 13.41
N ASP A 88 10.82 -22.93 12.69
CA ASP A 88 10.05 -24.17 12.75
C ASP A 88 10.60 -25.30 11.84
N GLY A 89 11.52 -24.96 10.92
CA GLY A 89 12.19 -25.92 10.03
C GLY A 89 13.23 -26.83 10.70
N LYS A 90 13.59 -26.58 11.96
CA LYS A 90 14.57 -27.38 12.72
C LYS A 90 13.90 -28.22 13.81
N GLY A 91 12.79 -28.87 13.49
CA GLY A 91 12.03 -29.65 14.48
C GLY A 91 11.11 -30.76 13.95
N LYS A 92 11.19 -31.17 12.68
CA LYS A 92 10.31 -32.24 12.15
C LYS A 92 11.07 -33.50 11.79
N SER A 93 11.63 -34.15 12.82
CA SER A 93 11.71 -35.62 12.89
C SER A 93 10.74 -36.06 13.97
N GLY A 94 9.60 -36.66 13.59
CA GLY A 94 8.68 -37.22 14.56
C GLY A 94 7.23 -37.01 14.17
N GLU A 95 6.75 -37.93 13.35
CA GLU A 95 5.36 -38.35 13.31
C GLU A 95 4.79 -38.46 14.73
N SER A 96 3.82 -37.63 15.10
CA SER A 96 2.91 -37.93 16.21
C SER A 96 1.62 -37.15 16.06
N ALA A 97 0.52 -37.90 16.09
CA ALA A 97 -0.83 -37.54 15.77
C ALA A 97 -1.41 -36.47 16.71
N PHE A 98 -1.80 -35.32 16.17
CA PHE A 98 -2.75 -34.45 16.86
C PHE A 98 -4.17 -34.77 16.36
N LYS A 99 -4.87 -35.61 17.14
CA LYS A 99 -6.29 -35.91 16.96
C LYS A 99 -7.06 -35.09 18.00
N PRO A 100 -7.72 -33.97 17.63
CA PRO A 100 -8.50 -33.20 18.59
C PRO A 100 -9.76 -34.01 18.95
N GLN A 101 -9.80 -34.62 20.13
CA GLN A 101 -11.04 -35.06 20.76
C GLN A 101 -11.62 -33.86 21.51
N ILE A 102 -12.80 -33.43 21.07
CA ILE A 102 -13.62 -32.45 21.78
C ILE A 102 -14.47 -33.26 22.77
N ASP A 103 -14.24 -33.04 24.07
CA ASP A 103 -15.03 -33.68 25.12
C ASP A 103 -16.45 -33.07 25.15
N PRO A 104 -17.50 -33.88 24.98
CA PRO A 104 -18.89 -33.40 24.87
C PRO A 104 -19.57 -33.24 26.25
N ASP A 105 -18.84 -32.85 27.29
CA ASP A 105 -19.37 -32.67 28.66
C ASP A 105 -19.45 -31.18 29.08
N LEU A 106 -19.53 -30.26 28.11
CA LEU A 106 -19.63 -28.81 28.35
C LEU A 106 -20.94 -28.17 27.81
N LEU A 107 -22.03 -28.95 27.73
CA LEU A 107 -23.38 -28.44 27.43
C LEU A 107 -24.36 -28.74 28.56
#